data_AF-A0A966PWC4-F1
#
_entry.id   AF-A0A966PWC4-F1
#
_cell.length_a   1.000
_cell.length_b   1.000
_cell.length_c   1.000
_cell.angle_alpha   90.00
_cell.angle_beta   90.00
_cell.angle_gamma   90.00
#
_symmetry.space_group_name_H-M   'P 1'
#
loop_
_entity.id
_entity.type
_entity.pdbx_description
1 polymer ?
#
loop_
_entity_poly.entity_id
_entity_poly.type
_entity_poly.pdbx_seq_one_letter_code
_entity_poly.pdbx_strand_id
1 'polypeptide(L)'
;KYTGRRQAISYHFSNELDKVFEKGTDVPFAVTNGEYPSIVILYLRKLVSLETLVLINEFIPYVEKFDKYLSDDVIWSKISLKIRKYKPFLKYPKDKIKHILKERINGDATR
;
A
#
# COMPACT_ATOMS: atom_id res chain seq x y z
N LYS A 1 0.85 26.16 11.74
CA LYS A 1 0.77 25.81 10.30
C LYS A 1 1.20 24.34 10.12
N TYR A 2 0.26 23.38 10.16
CA TYR A 2 0.49 21.92 10.10
C TYR A 2 -0.06 21.28 8.81
N THR A 3 -0.31 22.09 7.78
CA THR A 3 -1.02 21.69 6.55
C THR A 3 -0.10 21.02 5.51
N GLY A 4 1.18 21.44 5.42
CA GLY A 4 2.10 20.94 4.39
C GLY A 4 2.39 19.45 4.46
N ARG A 5 2.59 18.89 5.67
CA ARG A 5 2.91 17.45 5.84
C ARG A 5 1.74 16.54 5.43
N ARG A 6 0.50 16.93 5.70
CA ARG A 6 -0.69 16.15 5.31
C ARG A 6 -0.97 16.23 3.81
N GLN A 7 -0.68 17.38 3.20
CA GLN A 7 -0.75 17.56 1.75
C GLN A 7 0.30 16.72 1.03
N ALA A 8 1.54 16.70 1.54
CA ALA A 8 2.62 15.86 1.03
C ALA A 8 2.26 14.37 1.06
N ILE A 9 1.73 13.86 2.18
CA ILE A 9 1.28 12.45 2.27
C ILE A 9 0.26 12.11 1.18
N SER A 10 -0.74 12.98 0.97
CA SER A 10 -1.77 12.71 -0.04
C SER A 10 -1.22 12.71 -1.46
N TYR A 11 -0.26 13.60 -1.74
CA TYR A 11 0.40 13.71 -3.04
C TYR A 11 1.31 12.49 -3.30
N HIS A 12 2.17 12.14 -2.34
CA HIS A 12 3.01 10.94 -2.42
C HIS A 12 2.17 9.67 -2.56
N PHE A 13 1.10 9.55 -1.79
CA PHE A 13 0.18 8.42 -1.86
C PHE A 13 -0.43 8.28 -3.27
N SER A 14 -0.90 9.37 -3.87
CA SER A 14 -1.45 9.35 -5.22
C SER A 14 -0.41 8.88 -6.25
N ASN A 15 0.80 9.46 -6.22
CA ASN A 15 1.85 9.10 -7.18
C ASN A 15 2.36 7.67 -7.00
N GLU A 16 2.38 7.16 -5.78
CA GLU A 16 2.79 5.78 -5.49
C GLU A 16 1.69 4.78 -5.83
N LEU A 17 0.41 5.14 -5.65
CA LEU A 17 -0.73 4.33 -6.06
C LEU A 17 -0.74 4.05 -7.56
N ASP A 18 -0.34 5.00 -8.39
CA ASP A 18 -0.24 4.83 -9.84
C ASP A 18 0.68 3.66 -10.20
N LYS A 19 1.74 3.44 -9.41
CA LYS A 19 2.68 2.32 -9.60
C LYS A 19 2.12 1.00 -9.06
N VAL A 20 1.26 1.06 -8.05
CA VAL A 20 0.61 -0.13 -7.47
C VAL A 20 -0.44 -0.66 -8.42
N PHE A 21 -1.24 0.22 -9.03
CA PHE A 21 -2.33 -0.12 -9.94
C PHE A 21 -1.93 0.09 -11.42
N GLU A 22 -0.64 0.00 -11.76
CA GLU A 22 -0.18 0.16 -13.14
C GLU A 22 -0.73 -0.96 -14.03
N LYS A 23 -1.18 -0.58 -15.25
CA LYS A 23 -1.77 -1.50 -16.24
C LYS A 23 -0.84 -2.69 -16.51
N GLY A 24 -1.38 -3.90 -16.33
CA GLY A 24 -0.65 -5.17 -16.49
C GLY A 24 -0.40 -5.91 -15.17
N THR A 25 -0.64 -5.25 -14.03
CA THR A 25 -0.62 -5.89 -12.70
C THR A 25 -2.03 -6.40 -12.38
N ASP A 26 -2.44 -7.54 -12.95
CA ASP A 26 -3.83 -8.03 -12.89
C ASP A 26 -4.37 -8.16 -11.46
N VAL A 27 -3.50 -8.26 -10.45
CA VAL A 27 -3.88 -8.00 -9.06
C VAL A 27 -2.65 -7.49 -8.28
N PRO A 28 -2.61 -6.24 -7.76
CA PRO A 28 -1.48 -5.77 -6.93
C PRO A 28 -1.25 -6.59 -5.66
N PHE A 29 -2.27 -7.33 -5.25
CA PHE A 29 -2.28 -8.23 -4.09
C PHE A 29 -2.40 -9.71 -4.50
N ALA A 30 -2.11 -10.03 -5.77
CA ALA A 30 -1.96 -11.40 -6.21
C ALA A 30 -0.76 -12.01 -5.49
N VAL A 31 -0.91 -13.29 -5.22
CA VAL A 31 0.05 -14.07 -4.46
C VAL A 31 0.26 -15.35 -5.24
N THR A 32 1.48 -15.55 -5.76
CA THR A 32 1.85 -16.72 -6.56
C THR A 32 2.85 -17.56 -5.76
N ASN A 33 2.62 -18.87 -5.65
CA ASN A 33 3.48 -19.84 -4.94
C ASN A 33 4.98 -19.62 -5.19
N GLY A 34 5.67 -19.13 -4.15
CA GLY A 34 7.12 -18.92 -4.14
C GLY A 34 7.58 -17.49 -4.45
N GLU A 35 6.67 -16.55 -4.71
CA GLU A 35 7.00 -15.16 -5.05
C GLU A 35 6.43 -14.15 -4.06
N TYR A 36 7.14 -13.02 -3.92
CA TYR A 36 6.62 -11.89 -3.16
C TYR A 36 5.46 -11.23 -3.93
N PRO A 37 4.37 -10.84 -3.24
CA PRO A 37 3.31 -10.06 -3.86
C PRO A 37 3.85 -8.75 -4.44
N SER A 38 3.30 -8.29 -5.57
CA SER A 38 3.79 -7.12 -6.31
C SER A 38 3.97 -5.89 -5.42
N ILE A 39 3.04 -5.63 -4.50
CA ILE A 39 3.14 -4.51 -3.54
C ILE A 39 4.36 -4.60 -2.62
N VAL A 40 4.77 -5.82 -2.23
CA VAL A 40 5.96 -6.06 -1.40
C VAL A 40 7.23 -5.83 -2.22
N ILE A 41 7.24 -6.28 -3.47
CA ILE A 41 8.34 -6.02 -4.42
C ILE A 41 8.52 -4.51 -4.63
N LEU A 42 7.43 -3.76 -4.85
CA LEU A 42 7.47 -2.30 -5.02
C LEU A 42 8.05 -1.59 -3.79
N TYR A 43 7.70 -2.05 -2.59
CA TYR A 43 8.28 -1.52 -1.35
C TYR A 43 9.77 -1.83 -1.22
N LEU A 44 10.19 -3.07 -1.52
CA LEU A 44 11.60 -3.47 -1.51
C LEU A 44 12.44 -2.68 -2.53
N ARG A 45 11.85 -2.35 -3.69
CA ARG A 45 12.44 -1.46 -4.70
C ARG A 45 12.41 0.02 -4.33
N LYS A 46 11.87 0.38 -3.16
CA LYS A 46 11.69 1.78 -2.69
C LYS A 46 10.83 2.63 -3.64
N LEU A 47 9.94 1.99 -4.41
CA LEU A 47 9.01 2.67 -5.29
C LEU A 47 7.74 3.13 -4.56
N VAL A 48 7.45 2.45 -3.45
CA VAL A 48 6.32 2.71 -2.55
C VAL A 48 6.86 2.87 -1.13
N SER A 49 6.31 3.84 -0.40
CA SER A 49 6.69 4.15 0.98
C SER A 49 5.98 3.26 2.01
N LEU A 50 6.51 3.23 3.24
CA LEU A 50 5.84 2.57 4.36
C LEU A 50 4.48 3.22 4.67
N GLU A 51 4.38 4.53 4.50
CA GLU A 51 3.13 5.29 4.66
C GLU A 51 2.07 4.75 3.70
N THR A 52 2.39 4.61 2.42
CA THR A 52 1.46 4.06 1.42
C THR A 52 1.07 2.62 1.72
N LEU A 53 2.00 1.76 2.14
CA LEU A 53 1.66 0.39 2.56
C LEU A 53 0.61 0.38 3.68
N VAL A 54 0.80 1.21 4.70
CA VAL A 54 -0.10 1.32 5.85
C VAL A 54 -1.46 1.89 5.42
N LEU A 55 -1.47 2.91 4.57
CA LEU A 55 -2.70 3.52 4.06
C LEU A 55 -3.50 2.53 3.22
N ILE A 56 -2.87 1.82 2.30
CA ILE A 56 -3.55 0.78 1.50
C ILE A 56 -4.12 -0.31 2.42
N ASN A 57 -3.33 -0.77 3.40
CA ASN A 57 -3.76 -1.83 4.32
C ASN A 57 -4.95 -1.42 5.21
N GLU A 58 -5.15 -0.12 5.45
CA GLU A 58 -6.33 0.37 6.19
C GLU A 58 -7.63 0.17 5.40
N PHE A 59 -7.60 0.29 4.07
CA PHE A 59 -8.79 0.16 3.23
C PHE A 59 -8.93 -1.23 2.62
N ILE A 60 -7.81 -1.91 2.35
CA ILE A 60 -7.73 -3.23 1.76
C ILE A 60 -6.81 -4.05 2.68
N PRO A 61 -7.35 -4.80 3.65
CA PRO A 61 -6.54 -5.52 4.63
C PRO A 61 -5.81 -6.71 3.99
N TYR A 62 -4.65 -6.46 3.37
CA TYR A 62 -3.83 -7.48 2.70
C TYR A 62 -2.75 -8.08 3.62
N VAL A 63 -2.34 -7.37 4.68
CA VAL A 63 -1.26 -7.83 5.58
C VAL A 63 -1.61 -9.16 6.23
N GLU A 64 -2.84 -9.36 6.66
CA GLU A 64 -3.28 -10.63 7.28
C GLU A 64 -3.28 -11.80 6.30
N LYS A 65 -3.59 -11.52 5.02
CA LYS A 65 -3.51 -12.53 3.95
C LYS A 65 -2.05 -12.93 3.71
N PHE A 66 -1.15 -11.95 3.69
CA PHE A 66 0.28 -12.20 3.45
C PHE A 66 0.97 -12.81 4.66
N ASP A 67 0.56 -12.50 5.90
CA ASP A 67 1.08 -13.15 7.11
C ASP A 67 0.81 -14.66 7.11
N LYS A 68 -0.32 -15.11 6.52
CA LYS A 68 -0.62 -16.54 6.35
C LYS A 68 0.18 -17.18 5.22
N TYR A 69 0.49 -16.41 4.18
CA TYR A 69 1.12 -16.93 2.98
C TYR A 69 2.67 -16.93 3.07
N LEU A 70 3.24 -15.92 3.72
CA LEU A 70 4.67 -15.70 3.93
C LEU A 70 5.04 -15.93 5.41
N SER A 71 4.41 -16.90 6.06
CA SER A 71 4.58 -17.14 7.51
C SER A 71 6.03 -17.36 7.92
N ASP A 72 6.79 -18.07 7.09
CA ASP A 72 8.19 -18.42 7.34
C ASP A 72 9.18 -17.41 6.74
N ASP A 73 8.68 -16.35 6.11
CA ASP A 73 9.52 -15.37 5.43
C ASP A 73 10.02 -14.29 6.41
N VAL A 74 11.33 -14.29 6.63
CA VAL A 74 12.01 -13.35 7.54
C VAL A 74 11.92 -11.90 7.05
N ILE A 75 11.86 -11.68 5.73
CA ILE A 75 11.79 -10.34 5.15
C ILE A 75 10.39 -9.76 5.36
N TRP A 76 9.35 -10.53 5.01
CA TRP A 76 7.96 -10.16 5.21
C TRP A 76 7.65 -9.93 6.68
N SER A 77 8.09 -10.79 7.58
CA SER A 77 7.90 -10.62 9.03
C SER A 77 8.42 -9.26 9.54
N LYS A 78 9.57 -8.81 9.03
CA LYS A 78 10.11 -7.47 9.36
C LYS A 78 9.25 -6.35 8.76
N ILE A 79 8.72 -6.53 7.55
CA ILE A 79 7.86 -5.54 6.87
C ILE A 79 6.51 -5.43 7.57
N SER A 80 5.83 -6.55 7.84
CA SER A 80 4.54 -6.58 8.51
C SER A 80 4.63 -5.97 9.91
N LEU A 81 5.72 -6.25 10.64
CA LEU A 81 5.99 -5.59 11.92
C LEU A 81 6.14 -4.07 11.79
N LYS A 82 6.86 -3.59 10.77
CA LYS A 82 6.99 -2.15 10.50
C LYS A 82 5.65 -1.51 10.20
N ILE A 83 4.81 -2.14 9.37
CA ILE A 83 3.46 -1.64 9.04
C ILE A 83 2.63 -1.51 10.32
N ARG A 84 2.59 -2.56 11.14
CA ARG A 84 1.82 -2.60 12.40
C ARG A 84 2.32 -1.54 13.40
N LYS A 85 3.63 -1.39 13.56
CA LYS A 85 4.23 -0.39 14.45
C LYS A 85 4.01 1.05 13.98
N TYR A 86 4.04 1.28 12.67
CA TYR A 86 3.92 2.63 12.12
C TYR A 86 2.46 3.12 12.08
N LYS A 87 1.49 2.21 11.88
CA LYS A 87 0.05 2.49 11.85
C LYS A 87 -0.46 3.48 12.91
N PRO A 88 -0.24 3.28 14.23
CA PRO A 88 -0.77 4.18 15.27
C PRO A 88 -0.20 5.61 15.20
N PHE A 89 0.96 5.81 14.57
CA PHE A 89 1.61 7.12 14.47
C PHE A 89 1.24 7.90 13.20
N LEU A 90 0.63 7.23 12.22
CA LEU A 90 0.31 7.83 10.93
C LEU A 90 -0.97 8.68 11.01
N LYS A 91 -0.82 10.00 10.87
CA LYS A 91 -1.93 10.96 10.80
C LYS A 91 -2.18 11.41 9.36
N TYR A 92 -3.35 11.08 8.81
CA TYR A 92 -3.71 11.35 7.42
C TYR A 92 -5.18 11.83 7.28
N PRO A 93 -5.53 12.54 6.19
CA PRO A 93 -6.92 12.89 5.90
C PRO A 93 -7.66 11.67 5.33
N LYS A 94 -8.37 10.91 6.19
CA LYS A 94 -9.04 9.65 5.82
C LYS A 94 -9.94 9.78 4.59
N ASP A 95 -10.80 10.80 4.52
CA ASP A 95 -11.74 10.99 3.41
C ASP A 95 -11.03 11.23 2.08
N LYS A 96 -9.96 12.05 2.09
CA LYS A 96 -9.17 12.33 0.88
C LYS A 96 -8.44 11.10 0.38
N ILE A 97 -7.79 10.35 1.28
CA ILE A 97 -7.08 9.12 0.91
C ILE A 97 -8.07 8.06 0.38
N LYS A 98 -9.23 7.92 1.03
CA LYS A 98 -10.31 7.03 0.57
C LYS A 98 -10.80 7.40 -0.83
N HIS A 99 -10.96 8.69 -1.10
CA HIS A 99 -11.37 9.19 -2.42
C HIS A 99 -10.33 8.84 -3.48
N ILE A 100 -9.05 9.19 -3.27
CA ILE A 100 -7.95 8.90 -4.21
C ILE A 100 -7.88 7.39 -4.51
N LEU A 101 -7.97 6.54 -3.48
CA LEU A 101 -7.91 5.09 -3.66
C LEU A 101 -9.09 4.58 -4.50
N LYS A 102 -10.30 5.06 -4.23
CA LYS A 102 -11.50 4.69 -4.99
C LYS A 102 -11.43 5.16 -6.44
N GLU A 103 -10.97 6.38 -6.67
CA GLU A 103 -10.79 6.91 -8.02
C GLU A 103 -9.81 6.06 -8.82
N ARG A 104 -8.72 5.59 -8.18
CA ARG A 104 -7.79 4.69 -8.85
C ARG A 104 -8.40 3.33 -9.18
N ILE A 105 -9.05 2.69 -8.22
CA ILE A 105 -9.67 1.37 -8.42
C ILE A 105 -10.80 1.43 -9.48
N ASN A 106 -11.63 2.47 -9.43
CA ASN A 106 -12.77 2.60 -10.34
C ASN A 106 -12.39 3.18 -11.71
N GLY A 107 -11.32 3.99 -11.79
CA GLY A 107 -10.83 4.59 -13.03
C GLY A 107 -10.30 3.56 -14.03
N ASP A 108 -9.89 2.37 -13.57
CA ASP A 108 -9.54 1.23 -14.42
C ASP A 108 -10.76 0.42 -14.90
N ALA A 109 -11.95 0.61 -14.29
CA ALA A 109 -13.18 -0.12 -14.66
C ALA A 109 -13.99 0.55 -15.78
N THR A 110 -13.66 1.79 -16.18
CA THR A 110 -14.46 2.60 -17.12
C THR A 110 -13.71 3.05 -18.38
N ARG A 111 -12.62 2.37 -18.77
CA ARG A 111 -11.89 2.70 -20.00
C ARG A 111 -11.45 1.49 -20.80
#